data_AF-A0A923XB96-F1
#
_entry.id   AF-A0A923XB96-F1
#
_cell.length_a   1.000
_cell.length_b   1.000
_cell.length_c   1.000
_cell.angle_alpha   90.00
_cell.angle_beta   90.00
_cell.angle_gamma   90.00
#
_symmetry.space_group_name_H-M   'P 1'
#
loop_
_entity.id
_entity.type
_entity.pdbx_description
1 polymer ?
#
loop_
_entity_poly.entity_id
_entity_poly.type
_entity_poly.pdbx_seq_one_letter_code
_entity_poly.pdbx_strand_id
1 'polypeptide(L)'
;MMIACPRCGFSQPEDQYCAQCGVNMHTFRPREKSTFKKLTENVGIQIAVLVVIAAVSGSYLIGNSPAAKFGKSERTGSTRLVKTSTTSSTVASPSGDSKDNLPGLENKEIEIATNESASFEATQPSNSSLPKAPPHQPEVASMAKAADGKDGGTADAATAGVLFKLTYAEVNRDVLQRWISDSSNLGLFQNLQEYSAGILPDFAKRGDKILQYLKTTEKKLSIGQIETNVSGKMSDDGLQVVGLSVNYELKSFDGIVHGAITVARNGRQSRDRFPAEFDLPKGSVFFLVDSLTPQSLGPERNELNMAPFQIFKSQDFMTQNSKFVILIEPVVK
;
A
#
# COMPACT_ATOMS: atom_id res chain seq x y z
N MET A 1 -29.16 12.54 46.41
CA MET A 1 -28.41 11.27 46.25
C MET A 1 -27.62 11.38 44.95
N MET A 2 -26.38 10.88 44.89
CA MET A 2 -25.59 10.88 43.66
C MET A 2 -25.82 9.55 42.94
N ILE A 3 -26.03 9.59 41.62
CA ILE A 3 -26.19 8.42 40.76
C ILE A 3 -25.08 8.41 39.70
N ALA A 4 -24.56 7.22 39.40
CA ALA A 4 -23.55 7.04 38.37
C ALA A 4 -24.21 6.70 37.01
N CYS A 5 -23.77 7.36 35.95
CA CYS A 5 -24.27 7.10 34.60
C CYS A 5 -23.91 5.67 34.17
N PRO A 6 -24.88 4.84 33.73
CA PRO A 6 -24.65 3.44 33.35
C PRO A 6 -23.85 3.28 32.05
N ARG A 7 -23.67 4.35 31.26
CA ARG A 7 -22.90 4.32 30.01
C ARG A 7 -21.43 4.69 30.20
N CYS A 8 -21.13 5.71 31.00
CA CYS A 8 -19.77 6.25 31.15
C CYS A 8 -19.23 6.27 32.59
N GLY A 9 -20.04 5.94 33.60
CA GLY A 9 -19.63 5.94 35.01
C GLY A 9 -19.60 7.31 35.71
N PHE A 10 -19.98 8.39 35.02
CA PHE A 10 -20.00 9.75 35.58
C PHE A 10 -20.99 9.87 36.74
N SER A 11 -20.52 10.37 37.90
CA SER A 11 -21.38 10.55 39.08
C SER A 11 -21.97 11.95 39.12
N GLN A 12 -23.30 12.04 39.12
CA GLN A 12 -24.05 13.29 39.11
C GLN A 12 -25.29 13.21 40.02
N PRO A 13 -25.89 14.35 40.41
CA PRO A 13 -27.22 14.37 41.00
C PRO A 13 -28.25 13.69 40.08
N GLU A 14 -29.39 13.29 40.65
CA GLU A 14 -30.46 12.63 39.89
C GLU A 14 -31.03 13.57 38.82
N ASP A 15 -30.78 13.25 37.55
CA ASP A 15 -31.21 14.00 36.37
C ASP A 15 -31.64 13.01 35.27
N GLN A 16 -32.54 13.44 34.38
CA GLN A 16 -33.05 12.65 33.28
C GLN A 16 -31.95 12.31 32.27
N TYR A 17 -30.97 13.19 32.09
CA TYR A 17 -29.87 13.01 31.14
C TYR A 17 -28.50 13.07 31.80
N CYS A 18 -27.57 12.24 31.32
CA CYS A 18 -26.18 12.32 31.73
C CYS A 18 -25.51 13.57 31.15
N ALA A 19 -24.92 14.42 32.01
CA ALA A 19 -24.23 15.64 31.60
C ALA A 19 -23.01 15.38 30.69
N GLN A 20 -22.37 14.21 30.82
CA GLN A 20 -21.17 13.88 30.03
C GLN A 20 -21.50 13.21 28.69
N CYS A 21 -22.50 12.33 28.61
CA CYS A 21 -22.75 11.54 27.40
C CYS A 21 -24.17 11.69 26.81
N GLY A 22 -25.00 12.56 27.38
CA GLY A 22 -26.35 12.88 26.90
C GLY A 22 -27.36 11.72 26.95
N VAL A 23 -27.01 10.61 27.57
CA VAL A 23 -27.89 9.43 27.62
C VAL A 23 -29.01 9.62 28.62
N ASN A 24 -30.23 9.24 28.26
CA ASN A 24 -31.37 9.28 29.17
C ASN A 24 -31.23 8.17 30.23
N MET A 25 -31.06 8.53 31.49
CA MET A 25 -30.77 7.60 32.58
C MET A 25 -31.94 6.70 32.95
N HIS A 26 -33.18 7.12 32.67
CA HIS A 26 -34.39 6.34 32.97
C HIS A 26 -34.73 5.31 31.89
N THR A 27 -34.41 5.58 30.63
CA THR A 27 -34.71 4.68 29.50
C THR A 27 -33.51 3.88 29.02
N PHE A 28 -32.32 4.12 29.57
CA PHE A 28 -31.13 3.39 29.18
C PHE A 28 -31.23 1.91 29.52
N ARG A 29 -31.29 1.07 28.48
CA ARG A 29 -31.07 -0.38 28.59
C ARG A 29 -29.66 -0.67 28.10
N PRO A 30 -28.76 -1.24 28.94
CA PRO A 30 -27.47 -1.72 28.48
C PRO A 30 -27.68 -2.64 27.28
N ARG A 31 -26.88 -2.50 26.23
CA ARG A 31 -26.93 -3.45 25.10
C ARG A 31 -26.69 -4.84 25.67
N GLU A 32 -27.67 -5.72 25.51
CA GLU A 32 -27.49 -7.13 25.87
C GLU A 32 -26.26 -7.66 25.14
N LYS A 33 -25.34 -8.26 25.90
CA LYS A 33 -24.14 -8.87 25.31
C LYS A 33 -24.59 -9.83 24.22
N SER A 34 -24.11 -9.60 22.99
CA SER A 34 -24.39 -10.45 21.83
C SER A 34 -24.28 -11.92 22.23
N THR A 35 -25.30 -12.72 21.89
CA THR A 35 -25.37 -14.15 22.20
C THR A 35 -24.14 -14.90 21.71
N PHE A 36 -23.54 -14.45 20.60
CA PHE A 36 -22.30 -15.01 20.08
C PHE A 36 -21.11 -14.82 21.04
N LYS A 37 -21.02 -13.66 21.71
CA LYS A 37 -19.95 -13.37 22.68
C LYS A 37 -20.09 -14.23 23.94
N LYS A 38 -21.33 -14.53 24.35
CA LYS A 38 -21.62 -15.48 25.44
C LYS A 38 -21.21 -16.91 25.08
N LEU A 39 -21.34 -17.29 23.80
CA LEU A 39 -20.93 -18.62 23.32
C LEU A 39 -19.40 -18.78 23.33
N THR A 40 -18.67 -17.73 22.94
CA THR A 40 -17.20 -17.76 22.91
C THR A 40 -16.54 -17.68 24.28
N GLU A 41 -17.19 -17.05 25.27
CA GLU A 41 -16.69 -16.96 26.66
C GLU A 41 -16.92 -18.25 27.47
N ASN A 42 -17.71 -19.20 26.97
CA ASN A 42 -17.96 -20.45 27.66
C ASN A 42 -16.80 -21.44 27.47
N VAL A 43 -15.99 -21.61 28.52
CA VAL A 43 -14.85 -22.56 28.57
C VAL A 43 -15.26 -23.98 28.19
N GLY A 44 -16.47 -24.42 28.55
CA GLY A 44 -16.96 -25.75 28.20
C GLY A 44 -17.08 -25.96 26.69
N ILE A 45 -17.51 -24.94 25.95
CA ILE A 45 -17.62 -25.00 24.47
C ILE A 45 -16.24 -25.01 23.84
N GLN A 46 -15.29 -24.23 24.37
CA GLN A 46 -13.91 -24.23 23.89
C GLN A 46 -13.26 -25.62 24.02
N ILE A 47 -13.47 -26.30 25.16
CA ILE A 47 -12.98 -27.67 25.37
C ILE A 47 -13.66 -28.64 24.40
N ALA A 48 -14.99 -28.54 24.23
CA ALA A 48 -15.73 -29.41 23.31
C ALA A 48 -15.23 -29.28 21.86
N VAL A 49 -15.01 -28.05 21.38
CA VAL A 49 -14.46 -27.79 20.04
C VAL A 49 -13.06 -28.38 19.88
N LEU A 50 -12.20 -28.27 20.91
CA LEU A 50 -10.85 -28.81 20.89
C LEU A 50 -10.86 -30.35 20.79
N VAL A 51 -11.76 -31.02 21.52
CA VAL A 51 -11.94 -32.47 21.45
C VAL A 51 -12.38 -32.92 20.05
N VAL A 52 -13.31 -32.19 19.42
CA VAL A 52 -13.76 -32.49 18.05
C VAL A 52 -12.61 -32.35 17.06
N ILE A 53 -11.80 -31.28 17.15
CA ILE A 53 -10.64 -31.09 16.27
C ILE A 53 -9.61 -32.21 16.46
N ALA A 54 -9.33 -32.62 17.71
CA ALA A 54 -8.42 -33.73 18.01
C ALA A 54 -8.94 -35.07 17.46
N ALA A 55 -10.24 -35.35 17.58
CA ALA A 55 -10.85 -36.57 17.06
C ALA A 55 -10.81 -36.63 15.52
N VAL A 56 -11.12 -35.52 14.84
CA VAL A 56 -11.10 -35.44 13.37
C VAL A 56 -9.67 -35.58 12.84
N SER A 57 -8.71 -34.86 13.43
CA SER A 57 -7.30 -34.95 13.03
C SER A 57 -6.69 -36.33 13.32
N GLY A 58 -7.00 -36.93 14.47
CA GLY A 58 -6.59 -38.30 14.78
C GLY A 58 -7.14 -39.33 13.80
N SER A 59 -8.43 -39.23 13.46
CA SER A 59 -9.08 -40.14 12.50
C SER A 59 -8.47 -40.00 11.10
N TYR A 60 -8.13 -38.78 10.68
CA TYR A 60 -7.51 -38.51 9.39
C TYR A 60 -6.10 -39.12 9.28
N LEU A 61 -5.29 -39.04 10.34
CA LEU A 61 -3.94 -39.61 10.36
C LEU A 61 -3.95 -41.15 10.32
N ILE A 62 -4.91 -41.79 10.98
CA ILE A 62 -5.05 -43.25 10.98
C ILE A 62 -5.53 -43.75 9.62
N GLY A 63 -6.47 -43.04 8.98
CA GLY A 63 -7.00 -43.40 7.66
C GLY A 63 -6.00 -43.23 6.51
N ASN A 64 -5.10 -42.25 6.61
CA ASN A 64 -4.11 -41.94 5.56
C ASN A 64 -2.72 -42.51 5.81
N SER A 65 -2.50 -43.33 6.84
CA SER A 65 -1.22 -44.02 7.02
C SER A 65 -1.07 -45.08 5.92
N PRO A 66 -0.22 -44.88 4.89
CA PRO A 66 -0.02 -45.91 3.88
C PRO A 66 0.51 -47.14 4.60
N ALA A 67 -0.18 -48.27 4.46
CA ALA A 67 0.25 -49.53 5.04
C ALA A 67 1.74 -49.70 4.72
N ALA A 68 2.57 -49.63 5.76
CA ALA A 68 4.02 -49.71 5.64
C ALA A 68 4.34 -51.09 5.06
N LYS A 69 4.43 -51.17 3.74
CA LYS A 69 4.98 -52.33 3.05
C LYS A 69 6.44 -52.37 3.47
N PHE A 70 6.73 -53.17 4.49
CA PHE A 70 8.08 -53.60 4.84
C PHE A 70 8.65 -54.35 3.63
N GLY A 71 9.21 -53.57 2.70
CA GLY A 71 9.90 -54.07 1.53
C GLY A 71 11.16 -54.79 1.98
N LYS A 72 11.23 -56.08 1.70
CA LYS A 72 12.47 -56.87 1.78
C LYS A 72 13.56 -56.14 0.99
N SER A 73 14.58 -55.68 1.71
CA SER A 73 15.79 -55.10 1.14
C SER A 73 16.56 -56.20 0.41
N GLU A 74 16.38 -56.28 -0.91
CA GLU A 74 17.34 -56.96 -1.78
C GLU A 74 18.53 -56.02 -1.99
N ARG A 75 19.63 -56.37 -1.31
CA ARG A 75 20.96 -55.84 -1.57
C ARG A 75 21.39 -56.28 -2.96
N THR A 76 21.24 -55.42 -3.95
CA THR A 76 21.97 -55.54 -5.22
C THR A 76 23.12 -54.56 -5.19
N GLY A 77 24.29 -55.07 -4.85
CA GLY A 77 25.55 -54.36 -4.97
C GLY A 77 25.88 -54.08 -6.43
N SER A 78 26.23 -52.84 -6.73
CA SER A 78 26.93 -52.50 -7.97
C SER A 78 27.96 -51.43 -7.65
N THR A 79 29.16 -51.91 -7.34
CA THR A 79 30.41 -51.16 -7.45
C THR A 79 30.53 -50.55 -8.85
N ARG A 80 30.66 -49.23 -8.95
CA ARG A 80 31.22 -48.61 -10.17
C ARG A 80 32.39 -47.69 -9.82
N LEU A 81 33.48 -48.04 -10.47
CA LEU A 81 34.85 -47.62 -10.38
C LEU A 81 35.06 -46.24 -11.04
N VAL A 82 35.84 -45.41 -10.35
CA VAL A 82 36.74 -44.31 -10.79
C VAL A 82 36.90 -44.10 -12.31
N LYS A 83 36.79 -42.83 -12.75
CA LYS A 83 37.75 -42.26 -13.72
C LYS A 83 37.90 -40.74 -13.57
N THR A 84 39.01 -40.36 -12.97
CA THR A 84 39.61 -39.02 -12.97
C THR A 84 40.23 -38.76 -14.34
N SER A 85 39.95 -37.62 -14.96
CA SER A 85 40.67 -37.14 -16.14
C SER A 85 41.08 -35.69 -15.94
N THR A 86 42.30 -35.54 -15.43
CA THR A 86 43.17 -34.36 -15.51
C THR A 86 43.48 -34.08 -16.98
N THR A 87 43.26 -32.85 -17.44
CA THR A 87 43.88 -32.37 -18.70
C THR A 87 44.41 -30.96 -18.48
N SER A 88 45.72 -30.84 -18.64
CA SER A 88 46.52 -29.62 -18.58
C SER A 88 47.24 -29.45 -19.91
N SER A 89 47.11 -28.27 -20.52
CA SER A 89 47.91 -27.74 -21.64
C SER A 89 47.33 -26.34 -21.95
N THR A 90 47.96 -25.22 -21.62
CA THR A 90 49.19 -24.60 -22.18
C THR A 90 49.11 -24.36 -23.69
N VAL A 91 49.20 -23.07 -24.08
CA VAL A 91 50.03 -22.48 -25.17
C VAL A 91 49.32 -21.32 -25.93
N ALA A 92 49.98 -20.15 -25.84
CA ALA A 92 50.19 -19.05 -26.80
C ALA A 92 49.04 -18.16 -27.35
N SER A 93 49.22 -16.87 -27.07
CA SER A 93 48.86 -15.73 -27.93
C SER A 93 49.57 -15.80 -29.30
N PRO A 94 48.98 -15.17 -30.33
CA PRO A 94 49.73 -14.11 -30.98
C PRO A 94 48.88 -12.86 -31.27
N SER A 95 49.53 -11.72 -31.05
CA SER A 95 49.25 -10.41 -31.62
C SER A 95 49.28 -10.44 -33.16
N GLY A 96 48.30 -9.81 -33.80
CA GLY A 96 48.23 -9.63 -35.24
C GLY A 96 47.55 -8.31 -35.60
N ASP A 97 48.37 -7.32 -35.90
CA ASP A 97 48.06 -6.11 -36.67
C ASP A 97 47.31 -6.46 -37.97
N SER A 98 46.27 -5.70 -38.31
CA SER A 98 45.81 -5.55 -39.69
C SER A 98 45.20 -4.18 -39.92
N LYS A 99 45.95 -3.41 -40.71
CA LYS A 99 45.59 -2.16 -41.37
C LYS A 99 44.57 -2.39 -42.48
N ASP A 100 43.82 -1.33 -42.76
CA ASP A 100 43.28 -0.88 -44.05
C ASP A 100 42.43 -1.85 -44.89
N ASN A 101 41.14 -1.51 -45.05
CA ASN A 101 40.62 -1.08 -46.35
C ASN A 101 39.18 -0.54 -46.25
N LEU A 102 39.02 0.73 -46.64
CA LEU A 102 37.79 1.35 -47.15
C LEU A 102 37.53 0.85 -48.59
N PRO A 103 36.26 0.73 -49.00
CA PRO A 103 35.61 1.80 -49.80
C PRO A 103 34.19 2.08 -49.25
N GLY A 104 33.59 3.27 -49.34
CA GLY A 104 33.57 4.22 -50.44
C GLY A 104 32.25 4.04 -51.23
N LEU A 105 31.38 5.07 -51.17
CA LEU A 105 30.06 5.24 -51.84
C LEU A 105 28.88 4.64 -51.05
N GLU A 106 27.75 5.33 -50.80
CA GLU A 106 27.01 6.21 -51.70
C GLU A 106 26.13 7.18 -50.88
N ASN A 107 26.37 8.49 -51.05
CA ASN A 107 25.49 9.54 -50.54
C ASN A 107 24.27 9.63 -51.45
N LYS A 108 23.07 9.40 -50.89
CA LYS A 108 21.82 9.68 -51.59
C LYS A 108 21.33 11.08 -51.23
N GLU A 109 21.56 11.96 -52.18
CA GLU A 109 20.95 13.28 -52.37
C GLU A 109 19.42 13.16 -52.25
N ILE A 110 18.81 13.89 -51.33
CA ILE A 110 17.38 14.21 -51.38
C ILE A 110 17.29 15.73 -51.44
N GLU A 111 16.97 16.16 -52.65
CA GLU A 111 16.76 17.53 -53.04
C GLU A 111 15.39 18.04 -52.57
N ILE A 112 15.43 19.31 -52.24
CA ILE A 112 14.44 20.24 -51.71
C ILE A 112 13.14 20.28 -52.54
N ALA A 113 11.99 20.31 -51.86
CA ALA A 113 10.77 20.92 -52.38
C ALA A 113 10.27 21.98 -51.39
N THR A 114 10.68 23.22 -51.67
CA THR A 114 10.11 24.47 -51.20
C THR A 114 8.63 24.52 -51.60
N ASN A 115 7.73 24.79 -50.66
CA ASN A 115 6.36 25.13 -51.00
C ASN A 115 5.86 26.32 -50.20
N GLU A 116 5.01 27.08 -50.87
CA GLU A 116 4.85 28.52 -50.79
C GLU A 116 4.16 29.05 -49.53
N SER A 117 4.57 30.27 -49.21
CA SER A 117 3.84 31.28 -48.46
C SER A 117 2.41 31.45 -48.98
N ALA A 118 1.42 31.24 -48.12
CA ALA A 118 0.09 31.84 -48.26
C ALA A 118 -0.19 32.71 -47.04
N SER A 119 -0.12 34.01 -47.30
CA SER A 119 -0.65 35.11 -46.50
C SER A 119 -2.10 34.84 -46.11
N PHE A 120 -2.41 34.98 -44.82
CA PHE A 120 -3.75 35.41 -44.38
C PHE A 120 -3.61 36.58 -43.42
N GLU A 121 -4.11 37.70 -43.91
CA GLU A 121 -4.21 39.00 -43.29
C GLU A 121 -5.60 39.18 -42.67
N ALA A 122 -5.64 39.97 -41.59
CA ALA A 122 -6.81 40.54 -40.90
C ALA A 122 -7.66 39.54 -40.07
N THR A 123 -8.09 39.82 -38.84
CA THR A 123 -8.56 41.09 -38.28
C THR A 123 -8.48 41.05 -36.76
N GLN A 124 -7.86 42.07 -36.13
CA GLN A 124 -8.06 42.40 -34.72
C GLN A 124 -9.43 43.05 -34.51
N PRO A 125 -10.17 42.70 -33.46
CA PRO A 125 -11.00 43.64 -32.76
C PRO A 125 -10.36 44.03 -31.42
N SER A 126 -10.09 45.31 -31.32
CA SER A 126 -9.85 46.08 -30.13
C SER A 126 -11.12 46.22 -29.27
N ASN A 127 -10.90 46.53 -27.99
CA ASN A 127 -11.84 47.00 -26.97
C ASN A 127 -12.79 45.96 -26.34
N SER A 128 -12.52 45.61 -25.08
CA SER A 128 -13.33 46.16 -23.99
C SER A 128 -12.66 45.98 -22.62
N SER A 129 -12.64 47.09 -21.91
CA SER A 129 -12.28 47.34 -20.52
C SER A 129 -13.11 46.57 -19.47
N LEU A 130 -12.49 46.34 -18.31
CA LEU A 130 -12.98 46.34 -16.90
C LEU A 130 -12.46 45.13 -16.08
N PRO A 131 -12.38 45.19 -14.73
CA PRO A 131 -12.03 46.30 -13.86
C PRO A 131 -10.88 45.95 -12.89
N LYS A 132 -10.27 47.02 -12.37
CA LYS A 132 -9.31 47.06 -11.25
C LYS A 132 -9.92 46.40 -10.01
N ALA A 133 -9.38 45.25 -9.60
CA ALA A 133 -9.72 44.61 -8.33
C ALA A 133 -9.03 45.35 -7.16
N PRO A 134 -9.72 45.59 -6.04
CA PRO A 134 -9.15 46.21 -4.85
C PRO A 134 -8.27 45.20 -4.08
N PRO A 135 -7.19 45.65 -3.41
CA PRO A 135 -6.40 44.79 -2.54
C PRO A 135 -7.14 44.65 -1.21
N HIS A 136 -7.84 43.54 -1.01
CA HIS A 136 -8.28 43.15 0.34
C HIS A 136 -7.20 42.27 0.98
N GLN A 137 -6.37 42.92 1.80
CA GLN A 137 -5.70 42.26 2.92
C GLN A 137 -6.77 41.87 3.94
N PRO A 138 -6.82 40.61 4.41
CA PRO A 138 -7.37 40.33 5.72
C PRO A 138 -6.27 40.63 6.75
N GLU A 139 -6.39 41.79 7.38
CA GLU A 139 -5.79 42.09 8.67
C GLU A 139 -6.38 41.12 9.70
N VAL A 140 -5.71 39.99 9.91
CA VAL A 140 -6.06 39.07 10.99
C VAL A 140 -5.43 39.64 12.26
N ALA A 141 -6.23 40.44 12.96
CA ALA A 141 -5.92 40.94 14.29
C ALA A 141 -5.58 39.75 15.21
N SER A 142 -4.33 39.73 15.65
CA SER A 142 -3.80 38.86 16.68
C SER A 142 -4.42 39.22 18.03
N MET A 143 -5.60 38.67 18.32
CA MET A 143 -6.07 38.60 19.70
C MET A 143 -5.41 37.41 20.39
N ALA A 144 -4.23 37.67 20.95
CA ALA A 144 -3.67 36.87 22.03
C ALA A 144 -4.60 36.99 23.25
N LYS A 145 -5.56 36.06 23.37
CA LYS A 145 -6.31 35.84 24.60
C LYS A 145 -5.67 34.65 25.31
N ALA A 146 -4.73 34.97 26.19
CA ALA A 146 -4.24 34.06 27.21
C ALA A 146 -5.42 33.67 28.10
N ALA A 147 -5.98 32.48 27.84
CA ALA A 147 -6.86 31.80 28.76
C ALA A 147 -6.01 30.75 29.48
N ASP A 148 -5.58 31.13 30.67
CA ASP A 148 -4.98 30.28 31.69
C ASP A 148 -6.06 29.29 32.17
N GLY A 149 -6.23 28.21 31.42
CA GLY A 149 -7.21 27.15 31.64
C GLY A 149 -6.51 25.92 32.19
N LYS A 150 -6.39 25.87 33.51
CA LYS A 150 -5.84 24.77 34.30
C LYS A 150 -6.81 23.58 34.31
N ASP A 151 -6.98 22.90 33.18
CA ASP A 151 -7.69 21.63 33.08
C ASP A 151 -6.72 20.46 33.30
N GLY A 152 -6.54 20.12 34.58
CA GLY A 152 -6.01 18.82 34.99
C GLY A 152 -7.13 17.78 34.91
N GLY A 153 -7.21 17.03 33.81
CA GLY A 153 -8.24 16.01 33.62
C GLY A 153 -7.95 15.01 32.53
N THR A 154 -7.27 13.92 32.89
CA THR A 154 -7.19 12.62 32.17
C THR A 154 -6.54 12.61 30.77
N ALA A 155 -5.20 12.72 30.75
CA ALA A 155 -4.34 12.55 29.58
C ALA A 155 -4.05 11.08 29.19
N ASP A 156 -4.84 10.10 29.65
CA ASP A 156 -4.58 8.66 29.41
C ASP A 156 -5.29 8.08 28.17
N ALA A 157 -6.07 8.89 27.42
CA ALA A 157 -6.69 8.46 26.17
C ALA A 157 -5.82 8.71 24.92
N ALA A 158 -4.72 9.47 25.05
CA ALA A 158 -3.93 9.97 23.91
C ALA A 158 -2.94 8.95 23.30
N THR A 159 -2.82 7.74 23.85
CA THR A 159 -1.83 6.74 23.39
C THR A 159 -2.44 5.53 22.66
N ALA A 160 -3.74 5.58 22.34
CA ALA A 160 -4.38 4.53 21.55
C ALA A 160 -3.96 4.64 20.07
N GLY A 161 -2.80 4.09 19.71
CA GLY A 161 -2.33 4.05 18.32
C GLY A 161 -3.30 3.35 17.36
N VAL A 162 -3.35 3.79 16.11
CA VAL A 162 -4.19 3.26 15.03
C VAL A 162 -3.49 2.09 14.35
N LEU A 163 -4.19 0.98 14.16
CA LEU A 163 -3.67 -0.16 13.37
C LEU A 163 -3.91 0.13 11.89
N PHE A 164 -2.86 0.16 11.09
CA PHE A 164 -2.93 0.29 9.63
C PHE A 164 -2.62 -1.04 8.96
N LYS A 165 -3.33 -1.31 7.88
CA LYS A 165 -3.09 -2.43 6.97
C LYS A 165 -2.59 -1.88 5.63
N LEU A 166 -1.32 -2.12 5.35
CA LEU A 166 -0.66 -1.81 4.08
C LEU A 166 -0.75 -3.02 3.16
N THR A 167 -1.37 -2.85 2.00
CA THR A 167 -1.56 -3.94 1.03
C THR A 167 -0.98 -3.54 -0.32
N TYR A 168 -0.15 -4.41 -0.87
CA TYR A 168 0.31 -4.34 -2.26
C TYR A 168 -0.55 -5.27 -3.09
N ALA A 169 -1.16 -4.75 -4.15
CA ALA A 169 -2.10 -5.48 -4.97
C ALA A 169 -1.87 -5.23 -6.46
N GLU A 170 -2.25 -6.23 -7.25
CA GLU A 170 -2.46 -6.09 -8.68
C GLU A 170 -3.96 -5.92 -8.94
N VAL A 171 -4.34 -4.86 -9.64
CA VAL A 171 -5.73 -4.50 -9.88
C VAL A 171 -5.96 -4.36 -11.38
N ASN A 172 -7.02 -5.00 -11.88
CA ASN A 172 -7.41 -4.88 -13.29
C ASN A 172 -7.74 -3.42 -13.64
N ARG A 173 -7.37 -2.99 -14.85
CA ARG A 173 -7.55 -1.62 -15.33
C ARG A 173 -9.01 -1.15 -15.24
N ASP A 174 -9.99 -1.99 -15.55
CA ASP A 174 -11.42 -1.62 -15.53
C ASP A 174 -11.92 -1.38 -14.10
N VAL A 175 -11.42 -2.17 -13.14
CA VAL A 175 -11.69 -1.96 -11.71
C VAL A 175 -11.07 -0.65 -11.26
N LEU A 176 -9.80 -0.41 -11.63
CA LEU A 176 -9.10 0.81 -11.26
C LEU A 176 -9.73 2.07 -11.88
N GLN A 177 -10.20 2.03 -13.13
CA GLN A 177 -10.90 3.16 -13.74
C GLN A 177 -12.18 3.52 -12.99
N ARG A 178 -12.92 2.51 -12.50
CA ARG A 178 -14.08 2.74 -11.62
C ARG A 178 -13.66 3.38 -10.29
N TRP A 179 -12.55 2.95 -9.70
CA TRP A 179 -12.02 3.54 -8.47
C TRP A 179 -11.61 5.00 -8.66
N ILE A 180 -10.92 5.30 -9.77
CA ILE A 180 -10.53 6.66 -10.14
C ILE A 180 -11.77 7.52 -10.36
N SER A 181 -12.77 7.03 -11.09
CA SER A 181 -14.02 7.76 -11.32
C SER A 181 -14.77 8.04 -10.01
N ASP A 182 -14.92 7.03 -9.15
CA ASP A 182 -15.61 7.20 -7.85
C ASP A 182 -14.87 8.20 -6.96
N SER A 183 -13.55 8.10 -6.85
CA SER A 183 -12.73 9.05 -6.08
C SER A 183 -12.77 10.46 -6.68
N SER A 184 -12.79 10.58 -8.01
CA SER A 184 -12.88 11.86 -8.72
C SER A 184 -14.23 12.53 -8.55
N ASN A 185 -15.32 11.75 -8.58
CA ASN A 185 -16.68 12.25 -8.36
C ASN A 185 -16.87 12.83 -6.94
N LEU A 186 -16.09 12.34 -5.98
CA LEU A 186 -16.07 12.84 -4.60
C LEU A 186 -15.08 14.01 -4.38
N GLY A 187 -14.29 14.38 -5.41
CA GLY A 187 -13.23 15.39 -5.26
C GLY A 187 -12.05 14.90 -4.41
N LEU A 188 -11.91 13.59 -4.21
CA LEU A 188 -10.87 12.96 -3.39
C LEU A 188 -9.73 12.34 -4.23
N PHE A 189 -9.74 12.55 -5.55
CA PHE A 189 -8.72 12.04 -6.47
C PHE A 189 -7.69 13.11 -6.80
N GLN A 190 -6.41 12.72 -6.77
CA GLN A 190 -5.28 13.55 -7.14
C GLN A 190 -4.52 12.87 -8.28
N ASN A 191 -4.42 13.56 -9.41
CA ASN A 191 -3.60 13.12 -10.53
C ASN A 191 -2.31 13.94 -10.58
N LEU A 192 -1.19 13.29 -10.35
CA LEU A 192 0.14 13.90 -10.39
C LEU A 192 0.90 13.37 -11.61
N GLN A 193 1.98 14.04 -11.99
CA GLN A 193 2.67 13.77 -13.26
C GLN A 193 3.13 12.31 -13.39
N GLU A 194 3.56 11.69 -12.29
CA GLU A 194 4.16 10.35 -12.29
C GLU A 194 3.29 9.28 -11.63
N TYR A 195 2.25 9.68 -10.90
CA TYR A 195 1.42 8.76 -10.13
C TYR A 195 0.05 9.39 -9.84
N SER A 196 -0.90 8.55 -9.44
CA SER A 196 -2.21 9.04 -8.98
C SER A 196 -2.54 8.45 -7.62
N ALA A 197 -3.33 9.19 -6.86
CA ALA A 197 -3.78 8.79 -5.54
C ALA A 197 -5.25 9.16 -5.33
N GLY A 198 -5.95 8.40 -4.50
CA GLY A 198 -7.34 8.68 -4.19
C GLY A 198 -7.84 7.96 -2.96
N ILE A 199 -9.10 8.21 -2.62
CA ILE A 199 -9.77 7.62 -1.46
C ILE A 199 -11.04 6.93 -1.93
N LEU A 200 -11.24 5.70 -1.45
CA LEU A 200 -12.46 4.93 -1.71
C LEU A 200 -13.22 4.76 -0.40
N PRO A 201 -14.42 5.34 -0.26
CA PRO A 201 -15.26 5.11 0.90
C PRO A 201 -15.83 3.69 0.89
N ASP A 202 -16.21 3.21 2.07
CA ASP A 202 -16.90 1.91 2.25
C ASP A 202 -16.18 0.72 1.59
N PHE A 203 -14.85 0.74 1.53
CA PHE A 203 -14.05 -0.22 0.76
C PHE A 203 -14.33 -1.68 1.17
N ALA A 204 -14.51 -1.94 2.47
CA ALA A 204 -14.81 -3.26 2.99
C ALA A 204 -16.15 -3.84 2.48
N LYS A 205 -17.09 -2.99 2.04
CA LYS A 205 -18.37 -3.40 1.46
C LYS A 205 -18.29 -3.60 -0.06
N ARG A 206 -17.22 -3.12 -0.70
CA ARG A 206 -17.08 -3.22 -2.15
C ARG A 206 -16.75 -4.66 -2.52
N GLY A 207 -17.58 -5.26 -3.36
CA GLY A 207 -17.34 -6.59 -3.95
C GLY A 207 -16.34 -6.56 -5.10
N ASP A 208 -15.58 -5.47 -5.26
CA ASP A 208 -14.60 -5.32 -6.32
C ASP A 208 -13.50 -6.36 -6.15
N LYS A 209 -13.30 -7.17 -7.19
CA LYS A 209 -12.28 -8.22 -7.18
C LYS A 209 -10.92 -7.59 -7.44
N ILE A 210 -10.11 -7.48 -6.38
CA ILE A 210 -8.66 -7.38 -6.52
C ILE A 210 -8.18 -8.66 -7.22
N LEU A 211 -7.40 -8.52 -8.30
CA LEU A 211 -6.95 -9.64 -9.09
C LEU A 211 -6.00 -10.53 -8.27
N GLN A 212 -5.00 -9.89 -7.64
CA GLN A 212 -4.02 -10.59 -6.82
C GLN A 212 -3.54 -9.72 -5.66
N TYR A 213 -3.55 -10.28 -4.45
CA TYR A 213 -2.85 -9.72 -3.31
C TYR A 213 -1.39 -10.17 -3.33
N LEU A 214 -0.47 -9.22 -3.39
CA LEU A 214 0.97 -9.50 -3.50
C LEU A 214 1.62 -9.62 -2.12
N LYS A 215 1.29 -8.69 -1.21
CA LYS A 215 1.76 -8.68 0.18
C LYS A 215 0.86 -7.80 1.02
N THR A 216 0.59 -8.21 2.25
CA THR A 216 -0.15 -7.43 3.25
C THR A 216 0.70 -7.33 4.51
N THR A 217 0.71 -6.17 5.16
CA THR A 217 1.39 -5.97 6.45
C THR A 217 0.54 -5.09 7.33
N GLU A 218 0.37 -5.50 8.59
CA GLU A 218 -0.34 -4.72 9.60
C GLU A 218 0.67 -4.07 10.55
N LYS A 219 0.47 -2.79 10.86
CA LYS A 219 1.35 -2.01 11.75
C LYS A 219 0.54 -1.06 12.60
N LYS A 220 0.82 -1.05 13.89
CA LYS A 220 0.22 -0.10 14.83
C LYS A 220 1.08 1.17 14.86
N LEU A 221 0.46 2.31 14.58
CA LEU A 221 1.10 3.61 14.55
C LEU A 221 0.54 4.49 15.66
N SER A 222 1.44 5.12 16.40
CA SER A 222 1.09 6.22 17.32
C SER A 222 1.15 7.56 16.57
N ILE A 223 0.47 8.57 17.08
CA ILE A 223 0.52 9.93 16.51
C ILE A 223 1.97 10.44 16.54
N GLY A 224 2.44 11.00 15.43
CA GLY A 224 3.82 11.48 15.24
C GLY A 224 4.86 10.37 15.00
N GLN A 225 4.46 9.10 14.97
CA GLN A 225 5.34 7.99 14.63
C GLN A 225 5.38 7.80 13.11
N ILE A 226 6.58 7.56 12.59
CA ILE A 226 6.81 7.18 11.19
C ILE A 226 7.16 5.70 11.17
N GLU A 227 6.47 4.93 10.33
CA GLU A 227 6.80 3.53 10.06
C GLU A 227 7.32 3.36 8.63
N THR A 228 8.36 2.55 8.47
CA THR A 228 8.99 2.26 7.18
C THR A 228 8.82 0.78 6.84
N ASN A 229 8.16 0.49 5.72
CA ASN A 229 8.12 -0.85 5.14
C ASN A 229 9.06 -0.92 3.93
N VAL A 230 10.13 -1.70 4.04
CA VAL A 230 11.08 -1.93 2.96
C VAL A 230 10.80 -3.29 2.31
N SER A 231 10.68 -3.29 0.99
CA SER A 231 10.61 -4.50 0.18
C SER A 231 11.65 -4.37 -0.93
N GLY A 232 12.65 -5.25 -0.96
CA GLY A 232 13.75 -5.14 -1.91
C GLY A 232 14.94 -6.02 -1.56
N LYS A 233 15.97 -5.95 -2.39
CA LYS A 233 17.25 -6.60 -2.15
C LYS A 233 18.27 -5.53 -1.74
N MET A 234 19.05 -5.81 -0.70
CA MET A 234 20.24 -5.03 -0.42
C MET A 234 21.27 -5.27 -1.53
N SER A 235 21.90 -4.19 -1.98
CA SER A 235 23.11 -4.22 -2.80
C SER A 235 24.20 -5.02 -2.09
N ASP A 236 25.16 -5.54 -2.86
CA ASP A 236 26.27 -6.35 -2.33
C ASP A 236 27.15 -5.54 -1.34
N ASP A 237 27.16 -4.22 -1.46
CA ASP A 237 27.82 -3.30 -0.52
C ASP A 237 27.02 -3.06 0.78
N GLY A 238 25.76 -3.49 0.84
CA GLY A 238 24.85 -3.26 1.96
C GLY A 238 24.44 -1.79 2.18
N LEU A 239 24.81 -0.88 1.27
CA LEU A 239 24.54 0.56 1.43
C LEU A 239 23.26 0.99 0.74
N GLN A 240 22.86 0.27 -0.31
CA GLN A 240 21.69 0.63 -1.12
C GLN A 240 20.67 -0.49 -1.14
N VAL A 241 19.39 -0.14 -0.98
CA VAL A 241 18.30 -1.08 -1.21
C VAL A 241 17.77 -0.84 -2.61
N VAL A 242 17.77 -1.88 -3.45
CA VAL A 242 17.04 -1.87 -4.72
C VAL A 242 15.64 -2.42 -4.46
N GLY A 243 14.61 -1.62 -4.71
CA GLY A 243 13.22 -2.00 -4.48
C GLY A 243 12.33 -0.82 -4.12
N LEU A 244 11.47 -1.02 -3.12
CA LEU A 244 10.40 -0.12 -2.73
C LEU A 244 10.43 0.09 -1.22
N SER A 245 10.43 1.34 -0.79
CA SER A 245 10.26 1.71 0.62
C SER A 245 9.01 2.57 0.78
N VAL A 246 8.11 2.17 1.66
CA VAL A 246 6.88 2.91 1.98
C VAL A 246 7.01 3.45 3.38
N ASN A 247 7.11 4.77 3.50
CA ASN A 247 7.06 5.48 4.78
C ASN A 247 5.65 6.03 4.96
N TYR A 248 5.04 5.82 6.12
CA TYR A 248 3.76 6.44 6.42
C TYR A 248 3.73 6.92 7.86
N GLU A 249 3.09 8.08 8.03
CA GLU A 249 3.07 8.87 9.25
C GLU A 249 1.62 9.14 9.64
N LEU A 250 1.29 8.90 10.91
CA LEU A 250 0.01 9.29 11.49
C LEU A 250 0.14 10.69 12.09
N LYS A 251 -0.47 11.70 11.47
CA LYS A 251 -0.40 13.10 11.93
C LYS A 251 -1.42 13.38 13.03
N SER A 252 -2.66 12.91 12.88
CA SER A 252 -3.71 13.05 13.89
C SER A 252 -4.83 12.04 13.68
N PHE A 253 -5.65 11.85 14.72
CA PHE A 253 -6.82 10.98 14.68
C PHE A 253 -7.95 11.60 15.50
N ASP A 254 -8.96 12.13 14.81
CA ASP A 254 -10.18 12.70 15.43
C ASP A 254 -11.43 12.17 14.69
N GLY A 255 -11.57 10.84 14.66
CA GLY A 255 -12.59 10.13 13.87
C GLY A 255 -12.27 10.05 12.37
N ILE A 256 -11.49 11.00 11.85
CA ILE A 256 -10.80 10.94 10.56
C ILE A 256 -9.32 10.74 10.82
N VAL A 257 -8.71 9.81 10.10
CA VAL A 257 -7.29 9.50 10.20
C VAL A 257 -6.54 10.41 9.23
N HIS A 258 -5.80 11.38 9.76
CA HIS A 258 -4.96 12.27 8.96
C HIS A 258 -3.54 11.72 8.93
N GLY A 259 -2.99 11.55 7.74
CA GLY A 259 -1.65 11.00 7.59
C GLY A 259 -0.96 11.41 6.30
N ALA A 260 0.29 11.02 6.21
CA ALA A 260 1.08 11.15 5.00
C ALA A 260 1.72 9.81 4.66
N ILE A 261 1.88 9.54 3.38
CA ILE A 261 2.63 8.42 2.83
C ILE A 261 3.67 8.94 1.85
N THR A 262 4.89 8.43 1.95
CA THR A 262 5.93 8.61 0.93
C THR A 262 6.37 7.24 0.45
N VAL A 263 6.07 6.95 -0.80
CA VAL A 263 6.59 5.76 -1.48
C VAL A 263 7.87 6.16 -2.19
N ALA A 264 8.97 5.47 -1.94
CA ALA A 264 10.20 5.66 -2.69
C ALA A 264 10.58 4.39 -3.43
N ARG A 265 10.80 4.53 -4.74
CA ARG A 265 11.33 3.49 -5.61
C ARG A 265 12.82 3.71 -5.76
N ASN A 266 13.61 2.75 -5.33
CA ASN A 266 15.07 2.82 -5.35
C ASN A 266 15.60 1.84 -6.40
N GLY A 267 16.13 2.34 -7.51
CA GLY A 267 16.94 1.59 -8.46
C GLY A 267 18.44 1.73 -8.12
N ARG A 268 19.33 1.09 -8.89
CA ARG A 268 20.79 1.29 -8.69
C ARG A 268 21.24 2.72 -9.02
N GLN A 269 20.55 3.38 -9.94
CA GLN A 269 20.93 4.71 -10.46
C GLN A 269 19.88 5.79 -10.22
N SER A 270 18.66 5.42 -9.84
CA SER A 270 17.55 6.36 -9.66
C SER A 270 16.85 6.17 -8.32
N ARG A 271 16.31 7.26 -7.81
CA ARG A 271 15.47 7.27 -6.61
C ARG A 271 14.29 8.19 -6.82
N ASP A 272 13.14 7.58 -7.08
CA ASP A 272 11.89 8.30 -7.33
C ASP A 272 11.06 8.33 -6.04
N ARG A 273 10.36 9.43 -5.78
CA ARG A 273 9.54 9.60 -4.56
C ARG A 273 8.14 10.08 -4.91
N PHE A 274 7.15 9.45 -4.28
CA PHE A 274 5.73 9.69 -4.50
C PHE A 274 5.07 10.05 -3.15
N PRO A 275 5.10 11.35 -2.75
CA PRO A 275 4.58 11.81 -1.47
C PRO A 275 3.10 12.22 -1.57
N ALA A 276 2.22 11.56 -0.83
CA ALA A 276 0.80 11.89 -0.78
C ALA A 276 0.33 12.10 0.67
N GLU A 277 -0.64 12.99 0.84
CA GLU A 277 -1.35 13.19 2.10
C GLU A 277 -2.76 12.62 1.98
N PHE A 278 -3.31 12.13 3.10
CA PHE A 278 -4.62 11.53 3.12
C PHE A 278 -5.39 11.87 4.40
N ASP A 279 -6.71 12.02 4.22
CA ASP A 279 -7.69 12.17 5.28
C ASP A 279 -8.67 11.01 5.14
N LEU A 280 -8.52 9.98 5.97
CA LEU A 280 -9.27 8.72 5.85
C LEU A 280 -10.41 8.63 6.86
N PRO A 281 -11.67 8.82 6.42
CA PRO A 281 -12.83 8.45 7.22
C PRO A 281 -12.82 6.97 7.58
N LYS A 282 -13.52 6.62 8.67
CA LYS A 282 -13.70 5.22 9.06
C LYS A 282 -14.28 4.39 7.90
N GLY A 283 -13.63 3.26 7.60
CA GLY A 283 -14.07 2.33 6.56
C GLY A 283 -13.69 2.74 5.13
N SER A 284 -12.95 3.84 4.96
CA SER A 284 -12.32 4.19 3.69
C SER A 284 -10.94 3.56 3.53
N VAL A 285 -10.45 3.49 2.29
CA VAL A 285 -9.07 3.11 1.97
C VAL A 285 -8.42 4.19 1.12
N PHE A 286 -7.16 4.49 1.40
CA PHE A 286 -6.32 5.29 0.51
C PHE A 286 -5.68 4.36 -0.53
N PHE A 287 -5.69 4.74 -1.80
CA PHE A 287 -4.98 4.01 -2.85
C PHE A 287 -3.98 4.90 -3.58
N LEU A 288 -2.83 4.32 -3.93
CA LEU A 288 -1.80 4.95 -4.75
C LEU A 288 -1.43 4.01 -5.90
N VAL A 289 -1.44 4.53 -7.12
CA VAL A 289 -1.15 3.78 -8.35
C VAL A 289 0.06 4.33 -9.08
N ASP A 290 0.64 3.52 -9.97
CA ASP A 290 1.76 3.88 -10.86
C ASP A 290 3.11 4.19 -10.17
N SER A 291 3.24 3.99 -8.85
CA SER A 291 4.55 3.96 -8.17
C SER A 291 5.48 2.85 -8.70
N LEU A 292 4.90 1.81 -9.30
CA LEU A 292 5.61 0.74 -9.99
C LEU A 292 4.95 0.48 -11.35
N THR A 293 5.73 0.63 -12.42
CA THR A 293 5.31 0.41 -13.82
C THR A 293 6.07 -0.77 -14.44
N PRO A 294 5.63 -1.31 -15.59
CA PRO A 294 6.34 -2.42 -16.25
C PRO A 294 7.79 -2.12 -16.62
N GLN A 295 8.12 -0.84 -16.84
CA GLN A 295 9.47 -0.36 -17.17
C GLN A 295 10.30 0.02 -15.92
N SER A 296 9.68 0.00 -14.73
CA SER A 296 10.37 0.33 -13.48
C SER A 296 11.45 -0.69 -13.15
N LEU A 297 12.53 -0.23 -12.49
CA LEU A 297 13.62 -1.07 -11.97
C LEU A 297 14.40 -1.85 -13.06
N GLY A 298 14.29 -1.43 -14.33
CA GLY A 298 15.14 -1.84 -15.45
C GLY A 298 15.64 -3.29 -15.41
N PRO A 299 16.97 -3.53 -15.48
CA PRO A 299 17.55 -4.88 -15.40
C PRO A 299 17.39 -5.53 -14.02
N GLU A 300 17.29 -4.75 -12.94
CA GLU A 300 17.22 -5.24 -11.57
C GLU A 300 15.92 -6.00 -11.27
N ARG A 301 14.89 -5.78 -12.10
CA ARG A 301 13.62 -6.50 -12.05
C ARG A 301 13.78 -8.02 -11.94
N ASN A 302 14.74 -8.61 -12.66
CA ASN A 302 14.95 -10.05 -12.68
C ASN A 302 15.54 -10.59 -11.36
N GLU A 303 16.19 -9.73 -10.58
CA GLU A 303 16.75 -10.07 -9.27
C GLU A 303 15.70 -10.04 -8.15
N LEU A 304 14.60 -9.30 -8.36
CA LEU A 304 13.55 -9.07 -7.37
C LEU A 304 12.47 -10.15 -7.42
N ASN A 305 12.79 -11.33 -6.88
CA ASN A 305 11.87 -12.49 -6.85
C ASN A 305 10.95 -12.55 -5.61
N MET A 306 10.95 -11.52 -4.77
CA MET A 306 10.17 -11.44 -3.54
C MET A 306 8.94 -10.53 -3.69
N ALA A 307 7.98 -10.64 -2.78
CA ALA A 307 6.84 -9.74 -2.77
C ALA A 307 7.26 -8.29 -2.39
N PRO A 308 6.69 -7.26 -3.04
CA PRO A 308 5.58 -7.33 -3.99
C PRO A 308 5.99 -7.44 -5.48
N PHE A 309 7.28 -7.64 -5.78
CA PHE A 309 7.83 -7.64 -7.14
C PHE A 309 7.48 -8.87 -7.99
N GLN A 310 6.79 -9.85 -7.42
CA GLN A 310 6.21 -10.97 -8.19
C GLN A 310 5.24 -10.48 -9.28
N ILE A 311 4.70 -9.25 -9.16
CA ILE A 311 3.87 -8.62 -10.18
C ILE A 311 4.56 -8.53 -11.55
N PHE A 312 5.89 -8.47 -11.60
CA PHE A 312 6.62 -8.47 -12.87
C PHE A 312 6.55 -9.81 -13.65
N LYS A 313 6.04 -10.87 -13.01
CA LYS A 313 5.74 -12.15 -13.64
C LYS A 313 4.31 -12.21 -14.16
N SER A 314 3.45 -11.26 -13.80
CA SER A 314 2.08 -11.19 -14.29
C SER A 314 2.06 -10.69 -15.73
N GLN A 315 1.46 -11.49 -16.62
CA GLN A 315 1.27 -11.10 -18.01
C GLN A 315 0.36 -9.87 -18.12
N ASP A 316 -0.69 -9.78 -17.30
CA ASP A 316 -1.63 -8.66 -17.32
C ASP A 316 -0.96 -7.34 -16.93
N PHE A 317 -0.03 -7.38 -15.97
CA PHE A 317 0.74 -6.19 -15.61
C PHE A 317 1.69 -5.79 -16.73
N MET A 318 2.39 -6.77 -17.32
CA MET A 318 3.33 -6.53 -18.42
C MET A 318 2.65 -6.01 -19.68
N THR A 319 1.41 -6.42 -19.97
CA THR A 319 0.59 -5.91 -21.07
C THR A 319 -0.25 -4.69 -20.71
N GLN A 320 -0.11 -4.16 -19.49
CA GLN A 320 -0.85 -2.99 -18.98
C GLN A 320 -2.38 -3.19 -18.89
N ASN A 321 -2.84 -4.43 -18.81
CA ASN A 321 -4.22 -4.80 -18.49
C ASN A 321 -4.51 -4.69 -16.99
N SER A 322 -3.47 -4.72 -16.16
CA SER A 322 -3.53 -4.48 -14.72
C SER A 322 -2.50 -3.43 -14.29
N LYS A 323 -2.64 -2.97 -13.06
CA LYS A 323 -1.78 -1.96 -12.43
C LYS A 323 -1.36 -2.39 -11.04
N PHE A 324 -0.18 -1.94 -10.65
CA PHE A 324 0.30 -2.03 -9.27
C PHE A 324 -0.40 -0.97 -8.42
N VAL A 325 -0.99 -1.40 -7.30
CA VAL A 325 -1.71 -0.52 -6.38
C VAL A 325 -1.22 -0.76 -4.96
N ILE A 326 -0.96 0.34 -4.24
CA ILE A 326 -0.70 0.34 -2.80
C ILE A 326 -1.98 0.82 -2.11
N LEU A 327 -2.48 0.03 -1.16
CA LEU A 327 -3.67 0.34 -0.36
C LEU A 327 -3.28 0.54 1.10
N ILE A 328 -3.83 1.57 1.73
CA ILE A 328 -3.70 1.84 3.17
C ILE A 328 -5.09 1.89 3.79
N GLU A 329 -5.37 0.94 4.69
CA GLU A 329 -6.64 0.84 5.38
C GLU A 329 -6.44 1.01 6.90
N PRO A 330 -7.13 1.96 7.57
CA PRO A 330 -7.15 2.04 9.02
C PRO A 330 -8.09 0.97 9.59
N VAL A 331 -7.53 0.04 10.36
CA VAL A 331 -8.24 -1.01 11.08
C VAL A 331 -8.66 -0.49 12.46
N VAL A 332 -9.83 0.13 12.53
CA VAL A 332 -10.42 0.59 13.80
C VAL A 332 -11.15 -0.59 14.44
N LYS A 333 -10.54 -1.18 15.48
CA LYS A 333 -11.17 -2.22 16.31
C LYS A 333 -12.22 -1.65 17.25
#